data_AF-A0A5N5LX06-F1
#
_entry.id   AF-A0A5N5LX06-F1
#
_cell.length_a   1.000
_cell.length_b   1.000
_cell.length_c   1.000
_cell.angle_alpha   90.00
_cell.angle_beta   90.00
_cell.angle_gamma   90.00
#
_symmetry.space_group_name_H-M   'P 1'
#
loop_
_entity.id
_entity.type
_entity.pdbx_description
1 polymer ?
#
loop_
_entity_poly.entity_id
_entity_poly.type
_entity_poly.pdbx_seq_one_letter_code
_entity_poly.pdbx_strand_id
1 'polypeptide(L)'
;MHLSLSDDVPDSNPDETNRLWARVCHISAMSDRTSRTSGRGRRRGAKEAVGSSLSNAKATATTPRRSNFAKVVLNSRGIFVNNTSSIVPSAFAHFGTKKPQDNYSHLDGLRSAYVSVEKDDAEVERIAAEYKEMRGLGLCEEEFTTLAKETFLLRGWRSIDGSPDRLWRAEHTASRSRTAPLWGYITCPYFTVESKRDGQSEDVAVRQVAAAGSLALFNRWYLHPEARKARPSLAENLSNLRHYALTYVGSKFVFWVLRPTLNDGTWKGCTMTRLIGADCADEYGVRELIDWINEVHRWGILEHGPGCERDIKAVLNSGGVRTPDIHEDSPNAT
;
A
#
# COMPACT_ATOMS: atom_id res chain seq x y z
N MET A 1 5.53 -18.21 -48.16
CA MET A 1 4.37 -17.58 -47.49
C MET A 1 4.82 -17.11 -46.12
N HIS A 2 5.17 -15.83 -46.02
CA HIS A 2 5.52 -15.14 -44.77
C HIS A 2 4.24 -14.48 -44.26
N LEU A 3 3.82 -14.76 -43.03
CA LEU A 3 2.81 -13.99 -42.32
C LEU A 3 3.48 -13.40 -41.07
N SER A 4 3.70 -12.09 -41.10
CA SER A 4 4.05 -11.30 -39.93
C SER A 4 2.78 -11.04 -39.12
N LEU A 5 2.72 -11.54 -37.89
CA LEU A 5 1.77 -11.08 -36.88
C LEU A 5 2.44 -9.97 -36.08
N SER A 6 1.90 -8.78 -36.17
CA SER A 6 2.30 -7.59 -35.43
C SER A 6 1.90 -7.74 -33.95
N ASP A 7 2.89 -7.94 -33.09
CA ASP A 7 2.81 -7.92 -31.62
C ASP A 7 2.79 -6.49 -31.07
N ASP A 8 1.72 -5.73 -31.31
CA ASP A 8 1.51 -4.44 -30.64
C ASP A 8 0.41 -4.58 -29.57
N VAL A 9 0.82 -5.07 -28.40
CA VAL A 9 0.09 -4.84 -27.14
C VAL A 9 0.43 -3.42 -26.69
N PRO A 10 -0.55 -2.53 -26.41
CA PRO A 10 -0.23 -1.17 -26.04
C PRO A 10 0.52 -1.17 -24.71
N ASP A 11 1.81 -0.83 -24.79
CA ASP A 11 2.68 -0.57 -23.67
C ASP A 11 1.99 0.39 -22.69
N SER A 12 2.24 0.20 -21.40
CA SER A 12 2.03 1.27 -20.44
C SER A 12 2.89 2.44 -20.90
N ASN A 13 2.26 3.41 -21.58
CA ASN A 13 2.96 4.52 -22.18
C ASN A 13 3.74 5.26 -21.07
N PRO A 14 5.08 5.15 -21.04
CA PRO A 14 5.88 5.78 -20.00
C PRO A 14 5.71 7.31 -20.04
N ASP A 15 5.42 7.89 -21.21
CA ASP A 15 5.09 9.31 -21.33
C ASP A 15 3.74 9.66 -20.71
N GLU A 16 2.74 8.79 -20.78
CA GLU A 16 1.47 9.03 -20.09
C GLU A 16 1.60 8.90 -18.58
N THR A 17 2.39 7.94 -18.11
CA THR A 17 2.70 7.76 -16.70
C THR A 17 3.51 8.94 -16.18
N ASN A 18 4.52 9.40 -16.93
CA ASN A 18 5.31 10.59 -16.63
C ASN A 18 4.47 11.86 -16.71
N ARG A 19 3.54 11.99 -17.67
CA ARG A 19 2.58 13.12 -17.73
C ARG A 19 1.58 13.09 -16.59
N LEU A 20 1.19 11.92 -16.10
CA LEU A 20 0.33 11.78 -14.93
C LEU A 20 1.08 12.27 -13.68
N TRP A 21 2.33 11.83 -13.50
CA TRP A 21 3.18 12.26 -12.40
C TRP A 21 3.56 13.75 -12.48
N ALA A 22 3.89 14.26 -13.67
CA ALA A 22 4.10 15.69 -13.89
C ALA A 22 2.84 16.50 -13.56
N ARG A 23 1.63 16.00 -13.88
CA ARG A 23 0.36 16.63 -13.47
C ARG A 23 0.15 16.57 -11.97
N VAL A 24 0.49 15.47 -11.30
CA VAL A 24 0.39 15.35 -9.83
C VAL A 24 1.35 16.32 -9.15
N CYS A 25 2.61 16.40 -9.59
CA CYS A 25 3.59 17.37 -9.10
C CYS A 25 3.13 18.82 -9.38
N HIS A 26 2.54 19.08 -10.56
CA HIS A 26 2.00 20.40 -10.90
C HIS A 26 0.75 20.76 -10.08
N ILE A 27 -0.10 19.80 -9.73
CA ILE A 27 -1.26 20.02 -8.84
C ILE A 27 -0.79 20.32 -7.41
N SER A 28 0.27 19.65 -6.94
CA SER A 28 0.90 19.97 -5.66
C SER A 28 1.46 21.40 -5.64
N ALA A 29 2.14 21.82 -6.72
CA ALA A 29 2.63 23.19 -6.88
C ALA A 29 1.52 24.24 -7.05
N MET A 30 0.31 23.83 -7.45
CA MET A 30 -0.87 24.71 -7.51
C MET A 30 -1.63 24.80 -6.19
N SER A 31 -1.57 23.76 -5.35
CA SER A 31 -2.12 23.79 -3.99
C SER A 31 -1.41 24.82 -3.09
N ASP A 32 -0.13 25.10 -3.35
CA ASP A 32 0.64 26.16 -2.69
C ASP A 32 0.34 27.57 -3.23
N ARG A 33 -0.39 27.67 -4.36
CA ARG A 33 -0.68 28.95 -5.02
C ARG A 33 -2.14 29.42 -4.85
N THR A 34 -3.03 28.61 -4.29
CA THR A 34 -4.44 28.95 -4.10
C THR A 34 -4.74 29.73 -2.81
N SER A 35 -3.83 30.61 -2.40
CA SER A 35 -4.12 31.75 -1.52
C SER A 35 -3.92 33.08 -2.25
N ARG A 36 -4.42 33.20 -3.50
CA ARG A 36 -4.59 34.51 -4.16
C ARG A 36 -5.55 34.47 -5.37
N THR A 37 -6.72 35.07 -5.15
CA THR A 37 -7.43 36.01 -6.05
C THR A 37 -7.98 35.52 -7.41
N SER A 38 -9.32 35.49 -7.47
CA SER A 38 -10.28 35.98 -8.50
C SER A 38 -10.15 35.64 -10.01
N GLY A 39 -11.32 35.47 -10.64
CA GLY A 39 -11.56 36.03 -11.99
C GLY A 39 -12.04 35.10 -13.11
N ARG A 40 -13.36 34.88 -13.19
CA ARG A 40 -14.25 35.05 -14.36
C ARG A 40 -13.70 34.71 -15.78
N GLY A 41 -14.32 33.75 -16.48
CA GLY A 41 -14.13 33.62 -17.93
C GLY A 41 -14.86 32.47 -18.62
N ARG A 42 -16.05 32.77 -19.16
CA ARG A 42 -16.99 31.88 -19.88
C ARG A 42 -16.68 31.91 -21.38
N ARG A 43 -16.55 30.77 -22.10
CA ARG A 43 -17.04 30.66 -23.50
C ARG A 43 -17.13 29.23 -24.05
N ARG A 44 -18.28 29.00 -24.70
CA ARG A 44 -18.74 27.88 -25.53
C ARG A 44 -18.06 27.89 -26.90
N GLY A 45 -17.97 26.70 -27.52
CA GLY A 45 -17.84 26.54 -28.98
C GLY A 45 -17.84 25.06 -29.39
N ALA A 46 -18.99 24.58 -29.89
CA ALA A 46 -19.14 23.34 -30.68
C ALA A 46 -18.52 23.56 -32.10
N LYS A 47 -18.35 22.63 -33.05
CA LYS A 47 -18.90 21.30 -33.40
C LYS A 47 -18.11 20.92 -34.69
N GLU A 48 -17.81 19.65 -34.95
CA GLU A 48 -18.06 18.97 -36.25
C GLU A 48 -17.41 17.59 -36.31
N ALA A 49 -18.19 16.64 -36.83
CA ALA A 49 -17.89 15.22 -36.93
C ALA A 49 -17.70 14.85 -38.40
N VAL A 50 -16.69 14.04 -38.69
CA VAL A 50 -16.55 13.32 -39.96
C VAL A 50 -16.39 11.84 -39.62
N GLY A 51 -17.29 11.04 -40.19
CA GLY A 51 -17.44 9.63 -39.89
C GLY A 51 -16.30 8.77 -40.43
N SER A 52 -15.79 7.89 -39.57
CA SER A 52 -15.05 6.71 -39.95
C SER A 52 -15.70 5.51 -39.27
N SER A 53 -16.28 4.62 -40.07
CA SER A 53 -16.86 3.35 -39.62
C SER A 53 -15.72 2.41 -39.23
N LEU A 54 -15.22 2.57 -38.02
CA LEU A 54 -14.44 1.54 -37.34
C LEU A 54 -15.44 0.68 -36.55
N SER A 55 -15.39 -0.62 -36.78
CA SER A 55 -16.09 -1.63 -36.01
C SER A 55 -15.78 -1.43 -34.53
N ASN A 56 -16.71 -0.80 -33.80
CA ASN A 56 -16.70 -0.63 -32.35
C ASN A 56 -16.94 -1.99 -31.69
N ALA A 57 -15.98 -2.91 -31.81
CA ALA A 57 -15.84 -4.00 -30.88
C ALA A 57 -15.58 -3.34 -29.52
N LYS A 58 -16.63 -3.18 -28.71
CA LYS A 58 -16.51 -2.68 -27.33
C LYS A 58 -15.46 -3.53 -26.65
N ALA A 59 -14.25 -2.98 -26.48
CA ALA A 59 -13.19 -3.64 -25.75
C ALA A 59 -13.75 -4.00 -24.38
N THR A 60 -14.06 -5.27 -24.17
CA THR A 60 -14.63 -5.72 -22.91
C THR A 60 -13.63 -5.39 -21.81
N ALA A 61 -14.03 -4.55 -20.86
CA ALA A 61 -13.15 -4.11 -19.79
C ALA A 61 -12.52 -5.33 -19.10
N THR A 62 -11.19 -5.35 -19.03
CA THR A 62 -10.46 -6.40 -18.32
C THR A 62 -10.69 -6.23 -16.82
N THR A 63 -11.34 -7.20 -16.18
CA THR A 63 -11.65 -7.16 -14.75
C THR A 63 -10.86 -8.24 -13.99
N PRO A 64 -10.52 -8.03 -12.69
CA PRO A 64 -9.80 -9.02 -11.87
C PRO A 64 -10.45 -10.41 -11.80
N ARG A 65 -11.77 -10.48 -12.06
CA ARG A 65 -12.55 -11.73 -12.08
C ARG A 65 -12.26 -12.59 -13.32
N ARG A 66 -11.71 -12.01 -14.40
CA ARG A 66 -11.38 -12.78 -15.60
C ARG A 66 -10.18 -13.68 -15.36
N SER A 67 -10.27 -14.93 -15.84
CA SER A 67 -9.19 -15.91 -15.72
C SER A 67 -7.88 -15.46 -16.40
N ASN A 68 -7.98 -14.66 -17.46
CA ASN A 68 -6.82 -14.10 -18.17
C ASN A 68 -6.29 -12.80 -17.57
N PHE A 69 -6.86 -12.28 -16.47
CA PHE A 69 -6.42 -11.01 -15.87
C PHE A 69 -4.94 -11.05 -15.49
N ALA A 70 -4.49 -12.14 -14.87
CA ALA A 70 -3.08 -12.28 -14.52
C ALA A 70 -2.18 -12.18 -15.76
N LYS A 71 -2.51 -12.88 -16.85
CA LYS A 71 -1.74 -12.84 -18.10
C LYS A 71 -1.74 -11.44 -18.73
N VAL A 72 -2.90 -10.80 -18.84
CA VAL A 72 -3.08 -9.53 -19.59
C VAL A 72 -2.63 -8.32 -18.79
N VAL A 73 -2.80 -8.34 -17.46
CA VAL A 73 -2.55 -7.19 -16.59
C VAL A 73 -1.27 -7.35 -15.78
N LEU A 74 -1.12 -8.47 -15.06
CA LEU A 74 -0.01 -8.66 -14.11
C LEU A 74 1.27 -9.08 -14.83
N ASN A 75 1.25 -10.21 -15.52
CA ASN A 75 2.44 -10.81 -16.14
C ASN A 75 3.02 -9.91 -17.25
N SER A 76 2.16 -9.21 -18.00
CA SER A 76 2.60 -8.23 -19.01
C SER A 76 3.37 -7.04 -18.42
N ARG A 77 3.24 -6.80 -17.11
CA ARG A 77 3.97 -5.77 -16.35
C ARG A 77 5.05 -6.37 -15.46
N GLY A 78 5.38 -7.65 -15.66
CA GLY A 78 6.34 -8.38 -14.82
C GLY A 78 5.91 -8.55 -13.37
N ILE A 79 4.60 -8.49 -13.09
CA ILE A 79 4.05 -8.74 -11.75
C ILE A 79 3.72 -10.22 -11.65
N PHE A 80 4.47 -10.93 -10.81
CA PHE A 80 4.28 -12.37 -10.60
C PHE A 80 3.79 -12.63 -9.18
N VAL A 81 2.79 -13.50 -9.05
CA VAL A 81 2.30 -13.97 -7.75
C VAL A 81 2.89 -15.34 -7.48
N ASN A 82 3.69 -15.43 -6.43
CA ASN A 82 4.21 -16.68 -5.94
C ASN A 82 3.42 -17.18 -4.73
N ASN A 83 2.58 -18.19 -4.98
CA ASN A 83 1.76 -18.83 -3.96
C ASN A 83 2.47 -19.96 -3.22
N THR A 84 3.72 -20.32 -3.57
CA THR A 84 4.45 -21.31 -2.77
C THR A 84 4.65 -20.72 -1.39
N SER A 85 4.09 -21.38 -0.37
CA SER A 85 4.26 -21.02 1.02
C SER A 85 5.74 -21.05 1.37
N SER A 86 6.43 -19.91 1.29
CA SER A 86 7.58 -19.71 2.15
C SER A 86 7.00 -19.70 3.55
N ILE A 87 7.10 -20.82 4.27
CA ILE A 87 6.62 -20.90 5.64
C ILE A 87 7.52 -19.95 6.43
N VAL A 88 7.04 -18.73 6.63
CA VAL A 88 7.70 -17.78 7.50
C VAL A 88 7.21 -18.09 8.91
N PRO A 89 8.10 -18.48 9.84
CA PRO A 89 7.67 -19.03 11.12
C PRO A 89 6.81 -18.08 11.98
N SER A 90 7.03 -16.78 11.84
CA SER A 90 6.29 -15.72 12.53
C SER A 90 6.58 -14.35 11.90
N ALA A 91 5.78 -13.35 12.24
CA ALA A 91 6.06 -11.96 11.89
C ALA A 91 7.46 -11.53 12.38
N PHE A 92 7.80 -11.86 13.63
CA PHE A 92 9.09 -11.52 14.23
C PHE A 92 10.28 -12.10 13.46
N ALA A 93 10.18 -13.34 13.02
CA ALA A 93 11.22 -13.96 12.20
C ALA A 93 11.36 -13.26 10.82
N HIS A 94 10.24 -12.87 10.21
CA HIS A 94 10.25 -12.13 8.94
C HIS A 94 10.94 -10.78 9.04
N PHE A 95 10.67 -10.04 10.11
CA PHE A 95 11.18 -8.69 10.33
C PHE A 95 12.51 -8.66 11.09
N GLY A 96 13.03 -9.81 11.54
CA GLY A 96 14.27 -9.88 12.31
C GLY A 96 14.15 -9.25 13.69
N THR A 97 12.96 -9.29 14.29
CA THR A 97 12.67 -8.69 15.59
C THR A 97 12.38 -9.73 16.66
N LYS A 98 12.27 -9.27 17.90
CA LYS A 98 11.78 -10.07 19.01
C LYS A 98 10.37 -9.61 19.33
N LYS A 99 9.52 -10.55 19.77
CA LYS A 99 8.22 -10.20 20.34
C LYS A 99 8.45 -9.24 21.52
N PRO A 100 7.85 -8.04 21.51
CA PRO A 100 7.92 -7.14 22.65
C PRO A 100 7.47 -7.86 23.93
N GLN A 101 8.20 -7.67 25.03
CA GLN A 101 7.79 -8.21 26.33
C GLN A 101 6.55 -7.48 26.86
N ASP A 102 6.52 -6.17 26.63
CA ASP A 102 5.39 -5.29 26.90
C ASP A 102 4.63 -4.98 25.60
N ASN A 103 3.82 -3.93 25.62
CA ASN A 103 3.05 -3.51 24.45
C ASN A 103 3.90 -2.78 23.40
N TYR A 104 3.50 -2.88 22.12
CA TYR A 104 4.14 -2.17 21.01
C TYR A 104 4.19 -0.65 21.19
N SER A 105 3.23 -0.09 21.95
CA SER A 105 3.19 1.32 22.31
C SER A 105 4.40 1.77 23.15
N HIS A 106 5.11 0.87 23.83
CA HIS A 106 6.32 1.21 24.60
C HIS A 106 7.59 1.28 23.76
N LEU A 107 7.58 0.77 22.53
CA LEU A 107 8.74 0.81 21.65
C LEU A 107 9.08 2.25 21.27
N ASP A 108 10.37 2.59 21.34
CA ASP A 108 10.85 3.91 20.96
C ASP A 108 10.55 4.19 19.48
N GLY A 109 10.04 5.39 19.20
CA GLY A 109 9.53 5.78 17.88
C GLY A 109 8.08 5.36 17.59
N LEU A 110 7.46 4.48 18.39
CA LEU A 110 6.06 4.08 18.24
C LEU A 110 5.11 4.68 19.28
N ARG A 111 5.64 5.24 20.38
CA ARG A 111 4.85 5.85 21.47
C ARG A 111 3.82 6.88 21.00
N SER A 112 4.15 7.67 19.98
CA SER A 112 3.25 8.69 19.42
C SER A 112 2.35 8.18 18.30
N ALA A 113 2.60 6.96 17.81
CA ALA A 113 2.02 6.51 16.57
C ALA A 113 0.59 5.99 16.74
N TYR A 114 0.15 5.50 17.90
CA TYR A 114 -1.19 4.90 18.10
C TYR A 114 -1.62 3.94 16.97
N VAL A 115 -0.68 3.17 16.41
CA VAL A 115 -0.95 2.21 15.32
C VAL A 115 -0.90 0.75 15.82
N SER A 116 -0.58 0.56 17.10
CA SER A 116 -0.52 -0.76 17.71
C SER A 116 -1.92 -1.32 17.95
N VAL A 117 -2.14 -2.56 17.54
CA VAL A 117 -3.30 -3.36 17.90
C VAL A 117 -2.93 -4.15 19.15
N GLU A 118 -3.56 -3.82 20.26
CA GLU A 118 -3.39 -4.48 21.54
C GLU A 118 -4.70 -5.15 21.90
N LYS A 119 -4.65 -6.46 22.18
CA LYS A 119 -5.80 -7.28 22.56
C LYS A 119 -5.39 -8.25 23.65
N ASP A 120 -6.19 -8.30 24.71
CA ASP A 120 -6.04 -9.34 25.73
C ASP A 120 -6.64 -10.68 25.25
N ASP A 121 -6.42 -11.73 26.04
CA ASP A 121 -6.87 -13.09 25.67
C ASP A 121 -8.40 -13.18 25.55
N ALA A 122 -9.15 -12.46 26.38
CA ALA A 122 -10.61 -12.45 26.33
C ALA A 122 -11.13 -11.71 25.09
N GLU A 123 -10.48 -10.62 24.69
CA GLU A 123 -10.79 -9.94 23.44
C GLU A 123 -10.46 -10.82 22.23
N VAL A 124 -9.33 -11.52 22.24
CA VAL A 124 -8.95 -12.47 21.17
C VAL A 124 -9.99 -13.59 21.04
N GLU A 125 -10.39 -14.21 22.16
CA GLU A 125 -11.43 -15.24 22.18
C GLU A 125 -12.75 -14.71 21.63
N ARG A 126 -13.17 -13.51 22.08
CA ARG A 126 -14.40 -12.86 21.60
C ARG A 126 -14.36 -12.59 20.10
N ILE A 127 -13.25 -12.06 19.58
CA ILE A 127 -13.09 -11.79 18.14
C ILE A 127 -13.17 -13.10 17.35
N ALA A 128 -12.51 -14.16 17.81
CA ALA A 128 -12.55 -15.46 17.15
C ALA A 128 -13.96 -16.06 17.13
N ALA A 129 -14.67 -15.97 18.25
CA ALA A 129 -16.07 -16.39 18.37
C ALA A 129 -16.98 -15.59 17.41
N GLU A 130 -16.78 -14.28 17.30
CA GLU A 130 -17.55 -13.42 16.39
C GLU A 130 -17.33 -13.81 14.93
N TYR A 131 -16.08 -13.98 14.46
CA TYR A 131 -15.81 -14.46 13.10
C TYR A 131 -16.41 -15.84 12.83
N LYS A 132 -16.41 -16.73 13.83
CA LYS A 132 -17.02 -18.05 13.74
C LYS A 132 -18.54 -17.96 13.59
N GLU A 133 -19.20 -17.08 14.34
CA GLU A 133 -20.63 -16.82 14.23
C GLU A 133 -20.98 -16.18 12.88
N MET A 134 -20.27 -15.14 12.45
CA MET A 134 -20.49 -14.48 11.15
C MET A 134 -20.40 -15.46 9.98
N ARG A 135 -19.47 -16.44 10.06
CA ARG A 135 -19.39 -17.53 9.08
C ARG A 135 -20.61 -18.44 9.15
N GLY A 136 -21.02 -18.85 10.35
CA GLY A 136 -22.22 -19.67 10.56
C GLY A 136 -23.49 -19.02 10.00
N LEU A 137 -23.58 -17.70 10.08
CA LEU A 137 -24.69 -16.90 9.55
C LEU A 137 -24.57 -16.58 8.05
N GLY A 138 -23.42 -16.85 7.41
CA GLY A 138 -23.21 -16.58 5.98
C GLY A 138 -23.21 -15.09 5.62
N LEU A 139 -22.73 -14.24 6.53
CA LEU A 139 -22.70 -12.78 6.39
C LEU A 139 -21.94 -12.29 5.15
N CYS A 140 -22.18 -11.04 4.76
CA CYS A 140 -21.64 -10.48 3.52
C CYS A 140 -20.22 -9.89 3.66
N GLU A 141 -19.58 -9.56 2.53
CA GLU A 141 -18.22 -9.00 2.45
C GLU A 141 -18.05 -7.76 3.32
N GLU A 142 -19.06 -6.90 3.31
CA GLU A 142 -19.03 -5.62 3.99
C GLU A 142 -19.02 -5.80 5.52
N GLU A 143 -19.70 -6.81 6.05
CA GLU A 143 -19.74 -7.09 7.49
C GLU A 143 -18.39 -7.61 7.98
N PHE A 144 -17.82 -8.63 7.32
CA PHE A 144 -16.46 -9.12 7.65
C PHE A 144 -15.42 -8.01 7.53
N THR A 145 -15.52 -7.20 6.48
CA THR A 145 -14.60 -6.07 6.25
C THR A 145 -14.76 -4.99 7.31
N THR A 146 -15.99 -4.73 7.76
CA THR A 146 -16.28 -3.74 8.80
C THR A 146 -15.70 -4.21 10.13
N LEU A 147 -15.94 -5.46 10.53
CA LEU A 147 -15.34 -6.02 11.74
C LEU A 147 -13.81 -5.97 11.69
N ALA A 148 -13.21 -6.40 10.57
CA ALA A 148 -11.76 -6.37 10.41
C ALA A 148 -11.21 -4.93 10.49
N LYS A 149 -11.90 -3.98 9.86
CA LYS A 149 -11.53 -2.56 9.92
C LYS A 149 -11.64 -2.04 11.35
N GLU A 150 -12.76 -2.22 12.02
CA GLU A 150 -13.01 -1.70 13.36
C GLU A 150 -12.11 -2.33 14.42
N THR A 151 -11.80 -3.61 14.27
CA THR A 151 -10.99 -4.36 15.25
C THR A 151 -9.50 -4.14 15.07
N PHE A 152 -9.02 -4.14 13.82
CA PHE A 152 -7.59 -4.24 13.53
C PHE A 152 -7.00 -3.05 12.77
N LEU A 153 -7.80 -2.29 12.02
CA LEU A 153 -7.28 -1.25 11.11
C LEU A 153 -7.71 0.18 11.51
N LEU A 154 -8.74 0.31 12.32
CA LEU A 154 -9.21 1.56 12.88
C LEU A 154 -8.68 1.68 14.30
N ARG A 155 -8.19 2.87 14.62
CA ARG A 155 -7.82 3.22 16.00
C ARG A 155 -9.08 3.16 16.87
N GLY A 156 -8.87 2.87 18.16
CA GLY A 156 -9.91 2.61 19.16
C GLY A 156 -11.20 3.42 18.99
N TRP A 157 -12.31 2.77 19.37
CA TRP A 157 -13.69 3.26 19.28
C TRP A 157 -13.76 4.78 19.36
N ARG A 158 -14.44 5.44 18.39
CA ARG A 158 -14.59 6.90 18.30
C ARG A 158 -14.93 7.50 19.68
N SER A 159 -13.92 7.81 20.49
CA SER A 159 -14.14 8.46 21.77
C SER A 159 -14.63 9.86 21.42
N ILE A 160 -15.90 10.10 21.76
CA ILE A 160 -16.61 11.37 21.61
C ILE A 160 -15.96 12.45 22.50
N ASP A 161 -15.09 12.05 23.43
CA ASP A 161 -14.37 12.98 24.28
C ASP A 161 -13.29 13.70 23.47
N GLY A 162 -13.58 14.96 23.17
CA GLY A 162 -12.67 15.89 22.54
C GLY A 162 -11.38 15.96 23.36
N SER A 163 -10.31 15.34 22.83
CA SER A 163 -8.98 15.48 23.42
C SER A 163 -8.62 16.97 23.47
N PRO A 164 -8.19 17.49 24.63
CA PRO A 164 -7.88 18.90 24.82
C PRO A 164 -6.69 19.37 23.97
N ASP A 165 -5.88 18.45 23.43
CA ASP A 165 -4.61 18.80 22.79
C ASP A 165 -4.72 19.32 21.35
N ARG A 166 -5.92 19.38 20.74
CA ARG A 166 -6.10 19.83 19.34
C ARG A 166 -5.16 19.13 18.34
N LEU A 167 -4.67 17.94 18.66
CA LEU A 167 -3.79 17.16 17.80
C LEU A 167 -4.67 16.44 16.75
N TRP A 168 -4.52 16.86 15.49
CA TRP A 168 -5.34 16.45 14.34
C TRP A 168 -5.29 14.94 14.08
N ARG A 169 -6.45 14.26 14.13
CA ARG A 169 -6.57 12.80 13.98
C ARG A 169 -6.79 12.40 12.52
N ALA A 170 -5.93 11.54 11.98
CA ALA A 170 -6.09 10.99 10.63
C ALA A 170 -7.10 9.84 10.62
N GLU A 171 -8.21 10.00 9.89
CA GLU A 171 -9.06 8.89 9.48
C GLU A 171 -8.37 8.10 8.35
N HIS A 172 -8.27 6.77 8.48
CA HIS A 172 -7.79 5.93 7.40
C HIS A 172 -8.84 5.87 6.27
N THR A 173 -8.52 6.47 5.12
CA THR A 173 -9.18 6.09 3.87
C THR A 173 -8.53 4.81 3.34
N ALA A 174 -8.99 3.67 3.83
CA ALA A 174 -8.76 2.38 3.19
C ALA A 174 -9.55 2.30 1.87
N SER A 175 -9.08 3.01 0.84
CA SER A 175 -9.11 2.65 -0.59
C SER A 175 -8.62 3.84 -1.43
N ARG A 176 -7.89 3.54 -2.51
CA ARG A 176 -7.29 4.46 -3.50
C ARG A 176 -6.10 5.30 -3.03
N SER A 177 -4.91 4.68 -3.11
CA SER A 177 -3.66 5.27 -3.64
C SER A 177 -3.54 6.80 -3.59
N ARG A 178 -3.61 7.38 -2.38
CA ARG A 178 -3.17 8.75 -2.11
C ARG A 178 -2.20 8.70 -0.95
N THR A 179 -1.06 9.34 -1.12
CA THR A 179 -0.11 9.68 -0.06
C THR A 179 -0.84 10.52 0.98
N ALA A 180 -1.28 9.91 2.08
CA ALA A 180 -1.85 10.63 3.21
C ALA A 180 -0.73 10.84 4.26
N PRO A 181 -0.57 12.06 4.79
CA PRO A 181 0.39 12.30 5.86
C PRO A 181 -0.11 11.61 7.14
N LEU A 182 0.55 10.53 7.55
CA LEU A 182 0.49 10.04 8.92
C LEU A 182 1.39 10.96 9.74
N TRP A 183 0.81 11.93 10.44
CA TRP A 183 1.44 12.69 11.53
C TRP A 183 2.91 13.10 11.29
N GLY A 184 3.16 14.12 10.47
CA GLY A 184 4.52 14.64 10.25
C GLY A 184 5.47 13.72 9.45
N TYR A 185 5.09 12.47 9.20
CA TYR A 185 5.85 11.55 8.35
C TYR A 185 5.24 11.49 6.95
N ILE A 186 6.00 11.93 5.96
CA ILE A 186 5.65 11.73 4.55
C ILE A 186 5.99 10.27 4.21
N THR A 187 5.00 9.39 4.27
CA THR A 187 5.18 7.98 3.90
C THR A 187 4.59 7.69 2.52
N CYS A 188 5.37 7.01 1.67
CA CYS A 188 4.77 6.30 0.55
C CYS A 188 3.91 5.16 1.11
N PRO A 189 2.79 4.76 0.46
CA PRO A 189 2.00 3.62 0.92
C PRO A 189 2.86 2.36 1.07
N TYR A 190 2.77 1.71 2.22
CA TYR A 190 3.59 0.54 2.57
C TYR A 190 2.77 -0.72 2.85
N PHE A 191 1.45 -0.56 2.99
CA PHE A 191 0.52 -1.63 3.28
C PHE A 191 -0.78 -1.45 2.49
N THR A 192 -1.21 -2.49 1.77
CA THR A 192 -2.49 -2.52 1.04
C THR A 192 -3.36 -3.64 1.57
N VAL A 193 -4.65 -3.37 1.82
CA VAL A 193 -5.62 -4.38 2.26
C VAL A 193 -6.71 -4.51 1.20
N GLU A 194 -7.00 -5.75 0.80
CA GLU A 194 -8.12 -6.10 -0.08
C GLU A 194 -8.99 -7.16 0.60
N SER A 195 -10.30 -7.02 0.50
CA SER A 195 -11.27 -7.94 1.11
C SER A 195 -12.24 -8.47 0.06
N LYS A 196 -12.77 -9.68 0.29
CA LYS A 196 -13.81 -10.33 -0.53
C LYS A 196 -14.81 -11.04 0.37
N ARG A 197 -16.03 -11.20 -0.14
CA ARG A 197 -17.06 -12.02 0.51
C ARG A 197 -16.58 -13.44 0.75
N ASP A 198 -17.04 -14.04 1.84
CA ASP A 198 -16.93 -15.48 2.02
C ASP A 198 -17.50 -16.26 0.80
N GLY A 199 -16.85 -17.37 0.48
CA GLY A 199 -17.15 -18.17 -0.72
C GLY A 199 -16.75 -17.55 -2.06
N GLN A 200 -16.24 -16.32 -2.12
CA GLN A 200 -15.62 -15.80 -3.35
C GLN A 200 -14.21 -16.35 -3.55
N SER A 201 -13.74 -16.31 -4.81
CA SER A 201 -12.39 -16.74 -5.15
C SER A 201 -11.34 -15.79 -4.58
N GLU A 202 -10.44 -16.34 -3.77
CA GLU A 202 -9.24 -15.68 -3.24
C GLU A 202 -8.41 -15.03 -4.35
N ASP A 203 -8.33 -15.66 -5.52
CA ASP A 203 -7.60 -15.14 -6.68
C ASP A 203 -8.01 -13.70 -7.05
N VAL A 204 -9.27 -13.33 -6.85
CA VAL A 204 -9.75 -11.97 -7.16
C VAL A 204 -9.12 -10.96 -6.21
N ALA A 205 -9.09 -11.27 -4.90
CA ALA A 205 -8.43 -10.43 -3.90
C ALA A 205 -6.92 -10.33 -4.18
N VAL A 206 -6.29 -11.46 -4.45
CA VAL A 206 -4.85 -11.57 -4.75
C VAL A 206 -4.48 -10.75 -5.99
N ARG A 207 -5.26 -10.84 -7.07
CA ARG A 207 -5.01 -10.06 -8.29
C ARG A 207 -5.16 -8.55 -8.07
N GLN A 208 -6.13 -8.14 -7.26
CA GLN A 208 -6.34 -6.72 -6.94
C GLN A 208 -5.23 -6.17 -6.05
N VAL A 209 -4.86 -6.90 -5.00
CA VAL A 209 -3.80 -6.48 -4.08
C VAL A 209 -2.44 -6.48 -4.77
N ALA A 210 -2.18 -7.44 -5.68
CA ALA A 210 -0.96 -7.46 -6.49
C ALA A 210 -0.86 -6.22 -7.38
N ALA A 211 -1.94 -5.86 -8.07
CA ALA A 211 -1.95 -4.67 -8.93
C ALA A 211 -1.77 -3.37 -8.11
N ALA A 212 -2.55 -3.20 -7.03
CA ALA A 212 -2.47 -2.01 -6.19
C ALA A 212 -1.12 -1.88 -5.46
N GLY A 213 -0.66 -2.97 -4.85
CA GLY A 213 0.63 -3.03 -4.16
C GLY A 213 1.81 -2.81 -5.09
N SER A 214 1.77 -3.35 -6.32
CA SER A 214 2.85 -3.15 -7.31
C SER A 214 3.01 -1.68 -7.71
N LEU A 215 1.90 -0.93 -7.78
CA LEU A 215 1.93 0.49 -8.12
C LEU A 215 2.57 1.29 -6.99
N ALA A 216 2.18 1.01 -5.74
CA ALA A 216 2.79 1.63 -4.57
C ALA A 216 4.30 1.32 -4.49
N LEU A 217 4.68 0.06 -4.73
CA LEU A 217 6.08 -0.37 -4.73
C LEU A 217 6.88 0.28 -5.86
N PHE A 218 6.32 0.36 -7.08
CA PHE A 218 6.95 1.05 -8.20
C PHE A 218 7.22 2.52 -7.89
N ASN A 219 6.25 3.23 -7.31
CA ASN A 219 6.44 4.63 -6.92
C ASN A 219 7.56 4.79 -5.89
N ARG A 220 7.63 3.87 -4.92
CA ARG A 220 8.71 3.84 -3.92
C ARG A 220 10.06 3.54 -4.55
N TRP A 221 10.13 2.57 -5.46
CA TRP A 221 11.32 2.26 -6.23
C TRP A 221 11.74 3.47 -7.05
N TYR A 222 10.87 4.09 -7.83
CA TYR A 222 11.20 5.23 -8.70
C TYR A 222 11.80 6.41 -7.93
N LEU A 223 11.26 6.72 -6.74
CA LEU A 223 11.78 7.76 -5.87
C LEU A 223 13.24 7.50 -5.43
N HIS A 224 13.62 6.24 -5.19
CA HIS A 224 14.90 5.91 -4.57
C HIS A 224 16.13 6.19 -5.47
N PRO A 225 16.21 5.74 -6.73
CA PRO A 225 17.27 6.13 -7.66
C PRO A 225 17.32 7.63 -7.92
N GLU A 226 16.18 8.32 -8.00
CA GLU A 226 16.16 9.79 -8.19
C GLU A 226 16.78 10.50 -6.98
N ALA A 227 16.47 10.05 -5.77
CA ALA A 227 17.12 10.55 -4.56
C ALA A 227 18.63 10.31 -4.56
N ARG A 228 19.09 9.13 -5.03
CA ARG A 228 20.52 8.83 -5.15
C ARG A 228 21.22 9.65 -6.23
N LYS A 229 20.56 9.97 -7.34
CA LYS A 229 21.08 10.92 -8.34
C LYS A 229 21.25 12.31 -7.74
N ALA A 230 20.27 12.74 -6.94
CA ALA A 230 20.28 14.03 -6.24
C ALA A 230 21.33 14.09 -5.12
N ARG A 231 21.55 12.98 -4.40
CA ARG A 231 22.53 12.85 -3.32
C ARG A 231 23.27 11.50 -3.43
N PRO A 232 24.39 11.43 -4.19
CA PRO A 232 25.12 10.18 -4.41
C PRO A 232 25.66 9.50 -3.16
N SER A 233 25.80 10.24 -2.05
CA SER A 233 26.22 9.71 -0.75
C SER A 233 25.12 8.94 0.00
N LEU A 234 23.87 8.92 -0.49
CA LEU A 234 22.82 8.10 0.09
C LEU A 234 23.13 6.62 -0.08
N ALA A 235 23.14 5.90 1.05
CA ALA A 235 23.30 4.47 1.08
C ALA A 235 22.18 3.77 0.28
N GLU A 236 22.57 2.74 -0.46
CA GLU A 236 21.62 1.86 -1.11
C GLU A 236 20.95 0.96 -0.07
N ASN A 237 19.62 1.01 0.01
CA ASN A 237 18.84 0.18 0.93
C ASN A 237 17.70 -0.50 0.20
N LEU A 238 18.05 -1.44 -0.68
CA LEU A 238 17.09 -2.24 -1.43
C LEU A 238 16.22 -3.13 -0.54
N SER A 239 16.70 -3.49 0.67
CA SER A 239 15.91 -4.25 1.64
C SER A 239 14.65 -3.52 2.11
N ASN A 240 14.66 -2.18 2.05
CA ASN A 240 13.51 -1.34 2.38
C ASN A 240 12.57 -1.09 1.18
N LEU A 241 12.96 -1.52 -0.03
CA LEU A 241 12.08 -1.50 -1.20
C LEU A 241 11.18 -2.73 -1.18
N ARG A 242 10.17 -2.71 -0.32
CA ARG A 242 9.14 -3.73 -0.23
C ARG A 242 7.78 -3.10 0.06
N HIS A 243 6.71 -3.84 -0.21
CA HIS A 243 5.36 -3.42 0.11
C HIS A 243 4.60 -4.61 0.68
N TYR A 244 3.85 -4.41 1.75
CA TYR A 244 3.04 -5.47 2.35
C TYR A 244 1.62 -5.42 1.84
N ALA A 245 1.00 -6.58 1.76
CA ALA A 245 -0.38 -6.72 1.34
C ALA A 245 -1.10 -7.72 2.21
N LEU A 246 -2.38 -7.48 2.45
CA LEU A 246 -3.28 -8.36 3.20
C LEU A 246 -4.52 -8.62 2.35
N THR A 247 -4.86 -9.88 2.15
CA THR A 247 -6.12 -10.28 1.52
C THR A 247 -7.02 -10.95 2.55
N TYR A 248 -8.27 -10.50 2.64
CA TYR A 248 -9.34 -11.14 3.41
C TYR A 248 -10.36 -11.80 2.49
N VAL A 249 -10.78 -13.02 2.83
CA VAL A 249 -11.93 -13.69 2.22
C VAL A 249 -12.76 -14.33 3.33
N GLY A 250 -13.89 -13.70 3.67
CA GLY A 250 -14.62 -14.05 4.89
C GLY A 250 -13.75 -13.83 6.12
N SER A 251 -13.58 -14.87 6.94
CA SER A 251 -12.68 -14.84 8.10
C SER A 251 -11.23 -15.25 7.79
N LYS A 252 -10.95 -15.74 6.58
CA LYS A 252 -9.59 -16.16 6.21
C LYS A 252 -8.79 -14.95 5.77
N PHE A 253 -7.51 -14.93 6.15
CA PHE A 253 -6.59 -13.90 5.71
C PHE A 253 -5.29 -14.48 5.17
N VAL A 254 -4.63 -13.72 4.31
CA VAL A 254 -3.28 -14.04 3.81
C VAL A 254 -2.44 -12.77 3.74
N PHE A 255 -1.25 -12.81 4.33
CA PHE A 255 -0.23 -11.78 4.17
C PHE A 255 0.69 -12.07 3.01
N TRP A 256 1.07 -10.99 2.34
CA TRP A 256 1.93 -10.98 1.17
C TRP A 256 3.02 -9.93 1.33
N VAL A 257 4.17 -10.19 0.71
CA VAL A 257 5.21 -9.19 0.49
C VAL A 257 5.48 -9.05 -1.00
N LEU A 258 5.50 -7.83 -1.49
CA LEU A 258 5.94 -7.50 -2.83
C LEU A 258 7.38 -6.99 -2.75
N ARG A 259 8.24 -7.54 -3.61
CA ARG A 259 9.62 -7.10 -3.79
C ARG A 259 9.90 -6.81 -5.26
N PRO A 260 10.70 -5.76 -5.57
CA PRO A 260 11.03 -5.42 -6.93
C PRO A 260 11.81 -6.56 -7.58
N THR A 261 11.55 -6.78 -8.86
CA THR A 261 12.40 -7.60 -9.71
C THR A 261 13.25 -6.63 -10.52
N LEU A 262 14.56 -6.64 -10.25
CA LEU A 262 15.51 -5.71 -10.86
C LEU A 262 16.39 -6.45 -11.87
N ASN A 263 16.73 -5.77 -12.96
CA ASN A 263 17.79 -6.16 -13.89
C ASN A 263 18.75 -4.99 -14.03
N ASP A 264 19.99 -5.15 -13.56
CA ASP A 264 21.00 -4.09 -13.49
C ASP A 264 20.47 -2.79 -12.85
N GLY A 265 19.77 -2.93 -11.73
CA GLY A 265 19.14 -1.81 -10.99
C GLY A 265 17.87 -1.24 -11.64
N THR A 266 17.52 -1.67 -12.86
CA THR A 266 16.33 -1.23 -13.59
C THR A 266 15.11 -2.08 -13.22
N TRP A 267 13.97 -1.44 -12.98
CA TRP A 267 12.70 -2.12 -12.70
C TRP A 267 12.24 -3.00 -13.86
N LYS A 268 11.92 -4.26 -13.56
CA LYS A 268 11.29 -5.22 -14.49
C LYS A 268 9.93 -5.73 -14.02
N GLY A 269 9.43 -5.19 -12.91
CA GLY A 269 8.20 -5.65 -12.26
C GLY A 269 8.44 -5.97 -10.80
N CYS A 270 7.63 -6.87 -10.25
CA CYS A 270 7.77 -7.31 -8.87
C CYS A 270 7.27 -8.73 -8.69
N THR A 271 7.78 -9.40 -7.66
CA THR A 271 7.24 -10.67 -7.18
C THR A 271 6.49 -10.44 -5.89
N MET A 272 5.23 -10.88 -5.84
CA MET A 272 4.41 -10.94 -4.64
C MET A 272 4.47 -12.36 -4.07
N THR A 273 5.01 -12.52 -2.87
CA THR A 273 5.17 -13.84 -2.23
C THR A 273 4.26 -13.97 -1.02
N ARG A 274 3.59 -15.12 -0.89
CA ARG A 274 2.79 -15.48 0.28
C ARG A 274 3.69 -15.63 1.51
N LEU A 275 3.35 -14.96 2.61
CA LEU A 275 4.06 -15.05 3.89
C LEU A 275 3.38 -16.04 4.83
N ILE A 276 2.11 -15.77 5.14
CA ILE A 276 1.29 -16.57 6.04
C ILE A 276 -0.17 -16.46 5.60
N GLY A 277 -0.97 -17.45 5.93
CA GLY A 277 -2.42 -17.28 5.98
C GLY A 277 -3.02 -18.15 7.07
N ALA A 278 -4.02 -17.64 7.75
CA ALA A 278 -4.74 -18.32 8.82
C ALA A 278 -6.22 -17.92 8.77
N ASP A 279 -6.96 -18.34 9.79
CA ASP A 279 -8.39 -18.16 9.85
C ASP A 279 -8.78 -17.44 11.15
N CYS A 280 -9.39 -16.27 11.06
CA CYS A 280 -9.79 -15.49 12.23
C CYS A 280 -10.95 -16.11 13.02
N ALA A 281 -11.54 -17.23 12.57
CA ALA A 281 -12.46 -17.99 13.41
C ALA A 281 -11.76 -18.89 14.45
N ASP A 282 -10.42 -18.87 14.48
CA ASP A 282 -9.61 -19.45 15.54
C ASP A 282 -8.75 -18.37 16.21
N GLU A 283 -8.50 -18.53 17.52
CA GLU A 283 -7.73 -17.57 18.31
C GLU A 283 -6.29 -17.43 17.79
N TYR A 284 -5.72 -18.51 17.27
CA TYR A 284 -4.38 -18.52 16.71
C TYR A 284 -4.28 -17.55 15.52
N GLY A 285 -5.24 -17.61 14.59
CA GLY A 285 -5.33 -16.75 13.43
C GLY A 285 -5.54 -15.29 13.81
N VAL A 286 -6.34 -15.01 14.84
CA VAL A 286 -6.48 -13.65 15.39
C VAL A 286 -5.13 -13.14 15.93
N ARG A 287 -4.39 -13.95 16.70
CA ARG A 287 -3.07 -13.57 17.24
C ARG A 287 -2.03 -13.35 16.14
N GLU A 288 -1.95 -14.25 15.16
CA GLU A 288 -1.07 -14.09 14.01
C GLU A 288 -1.37 -12.81 13.24
N LEU A 289 -2.66 -12.54 13.00
CA LEU A 289 -3.07 -11.31 12.33
C LEU A 289 -2.60 -10.06 13.09
N ILE A 290 -2.82 -10.02 14.41
CA ILE A 290 -2.37 -8.91 15.27
C ILE A 290 -0.86 -8.73 15.19
N ASP A 291 -0.09 -9.81 15.38
CA ASP A 291 1.38 -9.77 15.37
C ASP A 291 1.90 -9.28 14.01
N TRP A 292 1.32 -9.74 12.89
CA TRP A 292 1.70 -9.30 11.55
C TRP A 292 1.32 -7.84 11.26
N ILE A 293 0.12 -7.40 11.64
CA ILE A 293 -0.31 -6.00 11.49
C ILE A 293 0.64 -5.08 12.25
N ASN A 294 0.94 -5.43 13.51
CA ASN A 294 1.82 -4.64 14.36
C ASN A 294 3.24 -4.57 13.79
N GLU A 295 3.82 -5.69 13.34
CA GLU A 295 5.15 -5.67 12.73
C GLU A 295 5.20 -4.90 11.39
N VAL A 296 4.17 -5.00 10.55
CA VAL A 296 4.07 -4.22 9.31
C VAL A 296 4.01 -2.73 9.62
N HIS A 297 3.23 -2.32 10.63
CA HIS A 297 3.16 -0.93 11.05
C HIS A 297 4.45 -0.44 11.71
N ARG A 298 5.06 -1.25 12.58
CA ARG A 298 6.37 -0.95 13.17
C ARG A 298 7.41 -0.70 12.09
N TRP A 299 7.51 -1.61 11.11
CA TRP A 299 8.39 -1.43 9.96
C TRP A 299 8.03 -0.18 9.14
N GLY A 300 6.74 0.02 8.90
CA GLY A 300 6.20 1.17 8.17
C GLY A 300 6.64 2.50 8.77
N ILE A 301 6.64 2.59 10.10
CA ILE A 301 6.94 3.81 10.86
C ILE A 301 8.45 3.96 11.11
N LEU A 302 9.16 2.88 11.48
CA LEU A 302 10.55 2.97 11.92
C LEU A 302 11.58 2.84 10.78
N GLU A 303 11.20 2.20 9.67
CA GLU A 303 12.14 1.96 8.56
C GLU A 303 11.66 2.56 7.24
N HIS A 304 10.42 2.25 6.83
CA HIS A 304 9.91 2.67 5.53
C HIS A 304 9.68 4.18 5.47
N GLY A 305 9.00 4.75 6.47
CA GLY A 305 8.69 6.17 6.56
C GLY A 305 9.94 7.05 6.53
N PRO A 306 10.90 6.86 7.47
CA PRO A 306 12.17 7.59 7.47
C PRO A 306 12.96 7.41 6.17
N GLY A 307 12.90 6.21 5.57
CA GLY A 307 13.49 5.96 4.25
C GLY A 307 12.85 6.80 3.13
N CYS A 308 11.52 6.92 3.12
CA CYS A 308 10.81 7.78 2.17
C CYS A 308 11.15 9.25 2.39
N GLU A 309 11.14 9.69 3.65
CA GLU A 309 11.44 11.07 4.00
C GLU A 309 12.85 11.47 3.57
N ARG A 310 13.86 10.63 3.84
CA ARG A 310 15.24 10.85 3.39
C ARG A 310 15.32 11.04 1.87
N ASP A 311 14.66 10.16 1.13
CA ASP A 311 14.69 10.21 -0.33
C ASP A 311 13.97 11.46 -0.88
N ILE A 312 12.82 11.80 -0.32
CA ILE A 312 12.06 13.02 -0.68
C ILE A 312 12.88 14.27 -0.38
N LYS A 313 13.47 14.36 0.81
CA LYS A 313 14.32 15.49 1.20
C LYS A 313 15.52 15.63 0.26
N ALA A 314 16.16 14.53 -0.12
CA ALA A 314 17.29 14.58 -1.06
C ALA A 314 16.89 15.16 -2.42
N VAL A 315 15.76 14.72 -2.98
CA VAL A 315 15.23 15.27 -4.24
C VAL A 315 14.87 16.75 -4.08
N LEU A 316 14.14 17.12 -3.03
CA LEU A 316 13.72 18.50 -2.77
C LEU A 316 14.91 19.46 -2.59
N ASN A 317 15.90 19.07 -1.79
CA ASN A 317 17.10 19.88 -1.55
C ASN A 317 17.92 20.07 -2.83
N SER A 318 17.99 19.07 -3.71
CA SER A 318 18.64 19.24 -5.02
C SER A 318 17.91 20.25 -5.93
N GLY A 319 16.60 20.42 -5.74
CA GLY A 319 15.78 21.43 -6.39
C GLY A 319 15.79 22.80 -5.70
N GLY A 320 16.58 22.99 -4.65
CA GLY A 320 16.69 24.26 -3.91
C GLY A 320 15.60 24.49 -2.85
N VAL A 321 14.74 23.49 -2.59
CA VAL A 321 13.74 23.57 -1.52
C VAL A 321 14.42 23.24 -0.20
N ARG A 322 14.45 24.18 0.76
CA ARG A 322 14.98 23.92 2.10
C ARG A 322 14.03 23.02 2.88
N THR A 323 14.48 21.84 3.26
CA THR A 323 13.77 20.97 4.20
C THR A 323 14.42 21.06 5.59
N PRO A 324 13.66 20.97 6.70
CA PRO A 324 14.26 20.89 8.02
C PRO A 324 15.20 19.69 8.12
N ASP A 325 16.34 19.88 8.79
CA ASP A 325 17.30 18.81 9.02
C ASP A 325 16.62 17.64 9.73
N ILE A 326 16.96 16.44 9.28
CA ILE A 326 16.60 15.22 10.00
C ILE A 326 17.33 15.33 11.34
N HIS A 327 16.69 14.99 12.47
CA HIS A 327 17.43 14.74 13.70
C HIS A 327 18.55 13.76 13.34
N GLU A 328 19.78 14.26 13.20
CA GLU A 328 20.92 13.42 12.89
C GLU A 328 21.03 12.46 14.08
N ASP A 329 20.85 11.16 13.81
CA ASP A 329 21.23 10.12 14.74
C ASP A 329 22.67 10.42 15.14
N SER A 330 22.86 10.84 16.39
CA SER A 330 24.17 11.15 16.94
C SER A 330 25.05 9.91 16.77
N PRO A 331 26.17 9.99 16.02
CA PRO A 331 27.13 8.91 15.99
C PRO A 331 28.02 9.10 17.21
N ASN A 332 27.53 8.79 18.41
CA ASN A 332 28.34 8.63 19.63
C ASN A 332 27.53 7.94 20.73
N ALA A 333 27.48 6.61 20.66
CA ALA A 333 27.36 5.76 21.83
C ALA A 333 28.61 4.87 21.87
N THR A 334 29.64 5.38 22.53
CA THR A 334 30.73 4.57 23.10
C THR A 334 30.27 3.93 24.40
#